data_AF-A0A183HVN2-F1
#
_entry.id   AF-A0A183HVN2-F1
#
_cell.length_a   1.000
_cell.length_b   1.000
_cell.length_c   1.000
_cell.angle_alpha   90.00
_cell.angle_beta   90.00
_cell.angle_gamma   90.00
#
_symmetry.space_group_name_H-M   'P 1'
#
loop_
_entity.id
_entity.type
_entity.pdbx_description
1 polymer ?
#
loop_
_entity_poly.entity_id
_entity_poly.type
_entity_poly.pdbx_seq_one_letter_code
_entity_poly.pdbx_strand_id
1 'polypeptide(L)'
;MLLDCFLEKLFTAKSFDADRVLISNIDGKGTDLCIPDGNSREHLIHWVEKMQYLQLPYWLGLPNNAEKVLLTVRGETMLSNLLKVSDEELAFTGDDQKTQAPPWMSVLAEQSSQWLKLLPKNIPKLKRSMENIKDPLFRFFEREVNHGTHLLASVRNDLIEVHSVCRGERKQSNHTRALTLALNKGVVPADWLRYTVPKVITVMTWIHDFTDRVQQLIRLAGSSSLKVYF
;
A
#
# COMPACT_ATOMS: atom_id res chain seq x y z
N MET A 1 -21.15 -9.19 -14.42
CA MET A 1 -20.47 -8.13 -13.63
C MET A 1 -21.26 -7.86 -12.36
N LEU A 2 -20.68 -7.20 -11.35
CA LEU A 2 -21.39 -6.87 -10.09
C LEU A 2 -22.70 -6.09 -10.33
N LEU A 3 -22.73 -5.24 -11.36
CA LEU A 3 -23.94 -4.51 -11.77
C LEU A 3 -25.08 -5.46 -12.17
N ASP A 4 -24.79 -6.51 -12.93
CA ASP A 4 -25.79 -7.49 -13.37
C ASP A 4 -26.43 -8.19 -12.18
N CYS A 5 -25.65 -8.48 -11.13
CA CYS A 5 -26.18 -9.06 -9.88
C CYS A 5 -27.21 -8.15 -9.20
N PHE A 6 -27.00 -6.82 -9.23
CA PHE A 6 -28.00 -5.87 -8.71
C PHE A 6 -29.24 -5.84 -9.58
N LEU A 7 -29.07 -5.85 -10.90
CA LEU A 7 -30.20 -5.85 -11.84
C LEU A 7 -31.05 -7.12 -11.69
N GLU A 8 -30.43 -8.29 -11.65
CA GLU A 8 -31.10 -9.57 -11.44
C GLU A 8 -31.77 -9.69 -10.06
N LYS A 9 -31.27 -8.97 -9.05
CA LYS A 9 -31.86 -8.99 -7.70
C LYS A 9 -33.02 -7.99 -7.54
N LEU A 10 -32.89 -6.81 -8.14
CA LEU A 10 -33.82 -5.67 -7.94
C LEU A 10 -34.85 -5.55 -9.06
N PHE A 11 -34.54 -5.92 -10.30
CA PHE A 11 -35.45 -5.81 -11.45
C PHE A 11 -36.04 -7.18 -11.81
N THR A 12 -36.86 -7.71 -10.90
CA THR A 12 -37.61 -8.95 -11.12
C THR A 12 -39.09 -8.71 -10.87
N ALA A 13 -39.96 -9.59 -11.39
CA ALA A 13 -41.40 -9.51 -11.11
C ALA A 13 -41.71 -9.52 -9.60
N LYS A 14 -40.89 -10.21 -8.79
CA LYS A 14 -41.01 -10.25 -7.34
C LYS A 14 -40.76 -8.91 -6.64
N SER A 15 -40.18 -7.94 -7.34
CA SER A 15 -39.98 -6.59 -6.81
C SER A 15 -41.25 -5.74 -6.81
N PHE A 16 -42.34 -6.24 -7.38
CA PHE A 16 -43.66 -5.64 -7.29
C PHE A 16 -44.49 -6.24 -6.14
N ASP A 17 -43.97 -7.24 -5.42
CA ASP A 17 -44.63 -7.82 -4.26
C ASP A 17 -44.45 -6.91 -3.04
N ALA A 18 -45.54 -6.59 -2.35
CA ALA A 18 -45.58 -5.75 -1.14
C ALA A 18 -44.57 -6.20 -0.05
N ASP A 19 -44.41 -7.52 0.12
CA ASP A 19 -43.55 -8.11 1.15
C ASP A 19 -42.10 -8.32 0.70
N ARG A 20 -41.69 -7.76 -0.45
CA ARG A 20 -40.33 -7.97 -0.96
C ARG A 20 -39.30 -7.30 -0.05
N VAL A 21 -38.49 -8.10 0.62
CA VAL A 21 -37.35 -7.66 1.41
C VAL A 21 -36.21 -7.16 0.50
N LEU A 22 -35.86 -5.88 0.57
CA LEU A 22 -34.68 -5.31 -0.09
C LEU A 22 -33.39 -5.66 0.67
N ILE A 23 -33.44 -5.47 1.99
CA ILE A 23 -32.30 -5.65 2.89
C ILE A 23 -32.79 -6.39 4.12
N SER A 24 -32.24 -7.57 4.35
CA SER A 24 -32.53 -8.33 5.57
C SER A 24 -31.74 -7.78 6.75
N ASN A 25 -32.28 -7.78 7.97
CA ASN A 25 -31.54 -7.54 9.20
C ASN A 25 -30.71 -6.23 9.21
N ILE A 26 -31.37 -5.09 8.95
CA ILE A 26 -30.74 -3.76 8.82
C ILE A 26 -30.01 -3.27 10.07
N ASP A 27 -30.42 -3.73 11.25
CA ASP A 27 -29.95 -3.28 12.57
C ASP A 27 -29.20 -4.38 13.35
N GLY A 28 -29.00 -5.56 12.75
CA GLY A 28 -28.43 -6.72 13.43
C GLY A 28 -29.39 -7.37 14.44
N LYS A 29 -30.63 -6.89 14.58
CA LYS A 29 -31.65 -7.36 15.52
C LYS A 29 -32.84 -8.04 14.84
N GLY A 30 -32.74 -8.31 13.54
CA GLY A 30 -33.74 -9.03 12.75
C GLY A 30 -34.79 -8.14 12.11
N THR A 31 -34.57 -6.82 12.05
CA THR A 31 -35.48 -5.92 11.32
C THR A 31 -35.18 -5.98 9.83
N ASP A 32 -36.17 -6.30 8.99
CA ASP A 32 -36.03 -6.31 7.54
C ASP A 32 -36.55 -5.00 6.93
N LEU A 33 -35.88 -4.53 5.87
CA LEU A 33 -36.34 -3.40 5.06
C LEU A 33 -37.02 -3.93 3.81
N CYS A 34 -38.32 -3.71 3.72
CA CYS A 34 -39.15 -4.07 2.57
C CYS A 34 -39.39 -2.87 1.63
N ILE A 35 -39.80 -3.18 0.40
CA ILE A 35 -40.29 -2.19 -0.57
C ILE A 35 -41.53 -1.47 0.01
N PRO A 36 -41.69 -0.15 -0.20
CA PRO A 36 -42.90 0.55 0.21
C PRO A 36 -44.11 0.17 -0.66
N ASP A 37 -45.27 -0.01 -0.03
CA ASP A 37 -46.53 -0.35 -0.71
C ASP A 37 -47.20 0.82 -1.44
N GLY A 38 -46.65 2.04 -1.30
CA GLY A 38 -47.21 3.24 -1.90
C GLY A 38 -46.88 3.40 -3.38
N ASN A 39 -47.89 3.81 -4.15
CA ASN A 39 -47.74 4.15 -5.57
C ASN A 39 -47.59 5.66 -5.83
N SER A 40 -47.70 6.50 -4.80
CA SER A 40 -47.53 7.96 -4.92
C SER A 40 -46.11 8.38 -4.55
N ARG A 41 -45.64 9.45 -5.20
CA ARG A 41 -44.33 10.04 -4.92
C ARG A 41 -44.21 10.47 -3.45
N GLU A 42 -45.27 11.03 -2.90
CA GLU A 42 -45.33 11.51 -1.51
C GLU A 42 -45.17 10.34 -0.53
N HIS A 43 -45.73 9.18 -0.85
CA HIS A 43 -45.55 7.97 -0.04
C HIS A 43 -44.10 7.48 -0.08
N LEU A 44 -43.48 7.47 -1.26
CA LEU A 44 -42.06 7.08 -1.39
C LEU A 44 -41.14 8.02 -0.60
N ILE A 45 -41.40 9.34 -0.64
CA ILE A 45 -40.65 10.33 0.13
C ILE A 45 -40.82 10.09 1.63
N HIS A 46 -42.06 9.91 2.09
CA HIS A 46 -42.33 9.63 3.49
C HIS A 46 -41.65 8.34 3.97
N TRP A 47 -41.60 7.30 3.12
CA TRP A 47 -40.89 6.06 3.40
C TRP A 47 -39.38 6.27 3.55
N VAL A 48 -38.75 7.09 2.68
CA VAL A 48 -37.33 7.44 2.79
C VAL A 48 -37.06 8.27 4.05
N GLU A 49 -37.91 9.26 4.36
CA GLU A 49 -37.77 10.10 5.56
C GLU A 49 -37.90 9.31 6.87
N LYS A 50 -38.68 8.22 6.85
CA LYS A 50 -38.85 7.32 8.00
C LYS A 50 -37.62 6.45 8.26
N MET A 51 -36.68 6.31 7.31
CA MET A 51 -35.46 5.55 7.52
C MET A 51 -34.54 6.26 8.54
N GLN A 52 -34.53 5.77 9.78
CA GLN A 52 -33.70 6.31 10.84
C GLN A 52 -32.31 5.64 10.91
N TYR A 53 -31.28 6.48 10.72
CA TYR A 53 -29.88 6.38 11.16
C TYR A 53 -28.96 5.22 10.73
N LEU A 54 -27.67 5.60 10.64
CA LEU A 54 -26.44 4.86 10.27
C LEU A 54 -26.64 3.67 9.31
N GLN A 55 -26.67 3.98 8.01
CA GLN A 55 -26.64 2.97 6.95
C GLN A 55 -25.32 2.21 6.99
N LEU A 56 -25.39 0.93 7.40
CA LEU A 56 -24.22 0.06 7.47
C LEU A 56 -23.86 -0.48 6.08
N PRO A 57 -22.58 -0.81 5.82
CA PRO A 57 -22.15 -1.38 4.54
C PRO A 57 -22.91 -2.64 4.11
N TYR A 58 -23.49 -3.38 5.07
CA TYR A 58 -24.33 -4.55 4.80
C TYR A 58 -25.54 -4.25 3.92
N TRP A 59 -26.04 -3.02 3.92
CA TRP A 59 -27.11 -2.57 3.01
C TRP A 59 -26.72 -2.72 1.54
N LEU A 60 -25.42 -2.64 1.24
CA LEU A 60 -24.84 -2.82 -0.08
C LEU A 60 -24.34 -4.25 -0.31
N GLY A 61 -24.61 -5.18 0.62
CA GLY A 61 -24.06 -6.53 0.63
C GLY A 61 -22.58 -6.60 1.02
N LEU A 62 -22.03 -5.52 1.60
CA LEU A 62 -20.65 -5.50 2.09
C LEU A 62 -20.58 -5.92 3.56
N PRO A 63 -19.52 -6.62 3.98
CA PRO A 63 -19.31 -6.90 5.39
C PRO A 63 -19.10 -5.60 6.19
N ASN A 64 -19.54 -5.57 7.46
CA ASN A 64 -19.45 -4.39 8.33
C ASN A 64 -18.01 -3.91 8.62
N ASN A 65 -17.00 -4.75 8.33
CA ASN A 65 -15.60 -4.33 8.37
C ASN A 65 -15.25 -3.30 7.28
N ALA A 66 -16.06 -3.16 6.21
CA ALA A 66 -15.86 -2.14 5.19
C ALA A 66 -15.98 -0.71 5.77
N GLU A 67 -16.85 -0.52 6.77
CA GLU A 67 -16.96 0.76 7.48
C GLU A 67 -15.67 1.05 8.26
N LYS A 68 -15.09 0.01 8.90
CA LYS A 68 -13.81 0.15 9.59
C LYS A 68 -12.71 0.56 8.63
N VAL A 69 -12.63 -0.07 7.46
CA VAL A 69 -11.65 0.28 6.42
C VAL A 69 -11.84 1.74 5.97
N LEU A 70 -13.09 2.16 5.72
CA LEU A 70 -13.39 3.54 5.33
C LEU A 70 -12.96 4.54 6.41
N LEU A 71 -13.29 4.27 7.67
CA LEU A 71 -12.92 5.11 8.81
C LEU A 71 -11.41 5.16 9.01
N THR A 72 -10.69 4.04 8.83
CA THR A 72 -9.22 4.00 8.87
C THR A 72 -8.63 4.90 7.78
N VAL A 73 -9.08 4.78 6.52
CA VAL A 73 -8.60 5.63 5.42
C VAL A 73 -8.87 7.12 5.68
N ARG A 74 -10.06 7.45 6.23
CA ARG A 74 -10.39 8.83 6.64
C ARG A 74 -9.48 9.33 7.77
N GLY A 75 -9.21 8.49 8.77
CA GLY A 75 -8.29 8.80 9.87
C GLY A 75 -6.86 9.03 9.39
N GLU A 76 -6.35 8.16 8.53
CA GLU A 76 -5.03 8.30 7.90
C GLU A 76 -4.95 9.60 7.07
N THR A 77 -5.99 9.92 6.31
CA THR A 77 -6.07 11.17 5.53
C THR A 77 -6.08 12.39 6.44
N MET A 78 -6.84 12.35 7.54
CA MET A 78 -6.88 13.42 8.53
C MET A 78 -5.51 13.65 9.17
N LEU A 79 -4.83 12.58 9.61
CA LEU A 79 -3.47 12.66 10.17
C LEU A 79 -2.46 13.21 9.16
N SER A 80 -2.55 12.78 7.90
CA SER A 80 -1.69 13.31 6.83
C SER A 80 -1.89 14.80 6.60
N ASN A 81 -3.15 15.27 6.62
CA ASN A 81 -3.45 16.70 6.49
C ASN A 81 -2.96 17.50 7.70
N LEU A 82 -3.11 16.98 8.92
CA LEU A 82 -2.59 17.63 10.13
C LEU A 82 -1.07 17.76 10.10
N LEU A 83 -0.35 16.73 9.66
CA LEU A 83 1.12 16.78 9.51
C LEU A 83 1.57 17.86 8.52
N LYS A 84 0.86 18.02 7.41
CA LYS A 84 1.17 19.08 6.42
C LYS A 84 0.99 20.48 7.01
N VAL A 85 -0.07 20.70 7.78
CA VAL A 85 -0.31 21.98 8.47
C VAL A 85 0.79 22.27 9.49
N SER A 86 1.24 21.27 10.26
CA SER A 86 2.34 21.47 11.22
C SER A 86 3.69 21.72 10.55
N ASP A 87 3.96 21.12 9.40
CA ASP A 87 5.19 21.36 8.64
C ASP A 87 5.23 22.78 8.05
N GLU A 88 4.07 23.35 7.66
CA GLU A 88 3.97 24.73 7.18
C GLU A 88 4.22 25.76 8.29
N GLU A 89 3.87 25.47 9.55
CA GLU A 89 4.17 26.36 10.70
C GLU A 89 5.65 26.35 11.11
N LEU A 90 6.37 25.23 10.88
CA LEU A 90 7.79 25.09 11.22
C LEU A 90 8.75 25.68 10.16
N ALA A 91 8.24 26.08 9.00
CA ALA A 91 9.05 26.68 7.93
C ALA A 91 9.53 28.12 8.22
N PHE A 92 9.25 28.68 9.41
CA PHE A 92 9.60 30.04 9.81
C PHE A 92 10.74 30.14 10.84
N THR A 93 11.53 29.09 11.08
CA THR A 93 12.74 29.21 11.91
C THR A 93 13.95 29.57 11.05
N GLY A 94 14.39 30.82 11.20
CA GLY A 94 15.40 31.50 10.40
C GLY A 94 16.77 30.81 10.33
N ASP A 95 17.41 31.06 9.19
CA ASP A 95 18.79 30.79 8.88
C ASP A 95 19.69 31.65 9.78
N ASP A 96 20.24 31.08 10.86
CA ASP A 96 21.49 31.55 11.46
C ASP A 96 21.93 30.63 12.62
N GLN A 97 23.09 29.96 12.44
CA GLN A 97 24.14 29.61 13.43
C GLN A 97 24.69 28.17 13.32
N LYS A 98 25.98 28.11 12.90
CA LYS A 98 27.06 27.17 13.27
C LYS A 98 26.77 25.65 13.33
N THR A 99 27.27 24.95 12.31
CA THR A 99 28.08 23.71 12.37
C THR A 99 27.69 22.59 13.36
N GLN A 100 26.41 22.38 13.63
CA GLN A 100 25.92 21.10 14.14
C GLN A 100 25.00 20.48 13.10
N ALA A 101 25.30 19.24 12.73
CA ALA A 101 24.43 18.44 11.89
C ALA A 101 23.04 18.36 12.55
N PRO A 102 21.95 18.82 11.91
CA PRO A 102 20.62 18.75 12.50
C PRO A 102 20.24 17.35 12.99
N PRO A 103 19.41 17.24 14.05
CA PRO A 103 19.10 15.97 14.72
C PRO A 103 18.58 14.88 13.76
N TRP A 104 17.83 15.26 12.73
CA TRP A 104 17.29 14.33 11.73
C TRP A 104 18.39 13.57 10.97
N MET A 105 19.58 14.15 10.78
CA MET A 105 20.68 13.46 10.08
C MET A 105 21.19 12.26 10.88
N SER A 106 21.29 12.39 12.20
CA SER A 106 21.73 11.28 13.06
C SER A 106 20.68 10.16 13.08
N VAL A 107 19.40 10.52 13.13
CA VAL A 107 18.28 9.56 13.05
C VAL A 107 18.27 8.84 11.70
N LEU A 108 18.39 9.58 10.59
CA LEU A 108 18.39 8.99 9.26
C LEU A 108 19.62 8.11 9.01
N ALA A 109 20.78 8.47 9.56
CA ALA A 109 21.98 7.63 9.50
C ALA A 109 21.76 6.28 10.18
N GLU A 110 21.14 6.29 11.38
CA GLU A 110 20.81 5.07 12.12
C GLU A 110 19.75 4.23 11.39
N GLN A 111 18.68 4.87 10.88
CA GLN A 111 17.65 4.19 10.08
C GLN A 111 18.26 3.55 8.83
N SER A 112 19.10 4.26 8.09
CA SER A 112 19.78 3.73 6.90
C SER A 112 20.67 2.53 7.25
N SER A 113 21.36 2.58 8.39
CA SER A 113 22.17 1.47 8.92
C SER A 113 21.30 0.25 9.28
N GLN A 114 20.16 0.46 9.93
CA GLN A 114 19.21 -0.59 10.27
C GLN A 114 18.62 -1.25 9.02
N TRP A 115 18.19 -0.45 8.04
CA TRP A 115 17.67 -0.94 6.76
C TRP A 115 18.73 -1.74 5.98
N LEU A 116 19.99 -1.29 5.96
CA LEU A 116 21.09 -2.02 5.33
C LEU A 116 21.37 -3.39 5.97
N LYS A 117 21.11 -3.54 7.29
CA LYS A 117 21.23 -4.80 8.02
C LYS A 117 20.10 -5.79 7.67
N LEU A 118 18.90 -5.30 7.40
CA LEU A 118 17.76 -6.13 6.98
C LEU A 118 17.95 -6.66 5.55
N LEU A 119 18.44 -5.80 4.65
CA LEU A 119 18.60 -6.15 3.25
C LEU A 119 19.71 -7.20 3.05
N PRO A 120 19.47 -8.28 2.29
CA PRO A 120 20.52 -9.19 1.87
C PRO A 120 21.63 -8.46 1.10
N LYS A 121 22.86 -8.98 1.14
CA LYS A 121 24.00 -8.34 0.46
C LYS A 121 23.99 -8.59 -1.05
N ASN A 122 23.53 -9.76 -1.47
CA ASN A 122 23.52 -10.21 -2.84
C ASN A 122 22.45 -11.30 -3.05
N ILE A 123 22.00 -11.44 -4.29
CA ILE A 123 21.15 -12.55 -4.72
C ILE A 123 22.04 -13.50 -5.54
N PRO A 124 22.04 -14.82 -5.23
CA PRO A 124 22.72 -15.80 -6.06
C PRO A 124 22.18 -15.79 -7.49
N LYS A 125 23.06 -15.97 -8.49
CA LYS A 125 22.64 -16.10 -9.88
C LYS A 125 22.11 -17.50 -10.16
N LEU A 126 21.09 -17.62 -11.00
CA LEU A 126 20.65 -18.93 -11.51
C LEU A 126 21.76 -19.54 -12.38
N LYS A 127 21.98 -20.85 -12.21
CA LYS A 127 22.95 -21.60 -13.01
C LYS A 127 22.33 -21.97 -14.36
N ARG A 128 22.89 -21.42 -15.42
CA ARG A 128 22.51 -21.71 -16.82
C ARG A 128 23.00 -23.11 -17.24
N SER A 129 22.16 -23.83 -17.97
CA SER A 129 22.46 -25.09 -18.67
C SER A 129 21.82 -25.09 -20.06
N MET A 130 22.30 -25.93 -20.99
CA MET A 130 21.71 -26.00 -22.34
C MET A 130 20.24 -26.43 -22.35
N GLU A 131 19.81 -27.18 -21.33
CA GLU A 131 18.43 -27.66 -21.19
C GLU A 131 17.53 -26.60 -20.56
N ASN A 132 17.95 -25.97 -19.46
CA ASN A 132 17.11 -25.02 -18.74
C ASN A 132 16.93 -23.70 -19.49
N ILE A 133 17.89 -23.27 -20.31
CA ILE A 133 17.73 -22.08 -21.15
C ILE A 133 16.60 -22.28 -22.17
N LYS A 134 16.16 -23.51 -22.47
CA LYS A 134 15.01 -23.73 -23.35
C LYS A 134 13.66 -23.63 -22.62
N ASP A 135 13.65 -23.72 -21.30
CA ASP A 135 12.46 -23.64 -20.47
C ASP A 135 12.00 -22.17 -20.30
N PRO A 136 10.78 -21.80 -20.73
CA PRO A 136 10.23 -20.46 -20.54
C PRO A 136 10.16 -20.03 -19.08
N LEU A 137 9.89 -20.94 -18.14
CA LEU A 137 9.84 -20.63 -16.71
C LEU A 137 11.23 -20.29 -16.18
N PHE A 138 12.26 -21.04 -16.59
CA PHE A 138 13.64 -20.72 -16.23
C PHE A 138 14.03 -19.32 -16.72
N ARG A 139 13.73 -19.00 -18.00
CA ARG A 139 14.01 -17.66 -18.56
C ARG A 139 13.30 -16.55 -17.79
N PHE A 140 12.05 -16.77 -17.41
CA PHE A 140 11.29 -15.85 -16.58
C PHE A 140 12.00 -15.62 -15.23
N PHE A 141 12.29 -16.68 -14.48
CA PHE A 141 12.93 -16.55 -13.17
C PHE A 141 14.34 -15.97 -13.24
N GLU A 142 15.12 -16.33 -14.24
CA GLU A 142 16.42 -15.73 -14.47
C GLU A 142 16.29 -14.22 -14.69
N ARG A 143 15.30 -13.79 -15.48
CA ARG A 143 15.02 -12.38 -15.69
C ARG A 143 14.60 -11.70 -14.39
N GLU A 144 13.68 -12.28 -13.62
CA GLU A 144 13.23 -11.71 -12.35
C GLU A 144 14.37 -11.60 -11.32
N VAL A 145 15.25 -12.61 -11.21
CA VAL A 145 16.44 -12.57 -10.35
C VAL A 145 17.41 -11.48 -10.79
N ASN A 146 17.60 -11.26 -12.09
CA ASN A 146 18.42 -10.16 -12.57
C ASN A 146 17.82 -8.79 -12.19
N HIS A 147 16.51 -8.59 -12.38
CA HIS A 147 15.83 -7.35 -11.97
C HIS A 147 15.96 -7.10 -10.48
N GLY A 148 15.70 -8.11 -9.65
CA GLY A 148 15.87 -8.02 -8.20
C GLY A 148 17.32 -7.73 -7.79
N THR A 149 18.30 -8.30 -8.50
CA THR A 149 19.72 -8.07 -8.22
C THR A 149 20.10 -6.61 -8.51
N HIS A 150 19.67 -6.06 -9.64
CA HIS A 150 19.92 -4.67 -10.00
C HIS A 150 19.26 -3.71 -9.01
N LEU A 151 17.98 -3.93 -8.69
CA LEU A 151 17.28 -3.08 -7.73
C LEU A 151 17.89 -3.15 -6.33
N LEU A 152 18.25 -4.35 -5.85
CA LEU A 152 18.92 -4.51 -4.57
C LEU A 152 20.25 -3.76 -4.52
N ALA A 153 21.05 -3.85 -5.59
CA ALA A 153 22.30 -3.13 -5.67
C ALA A 153 22.09 -1.60 -5.62
N SER A 154 21.14 -1.08 -6.39
CA SER A 154 20.78 0.35 -6.37
C SER A 154 20.35 0.81 -4.98
N VAL A 155 19.38 0.13 -4.35
CA VAL A 155 18.86 0.48 -3.02
C VAL A 155 19.96 0.44 -1.97
N ARG A 156 20.80 -0.59 -1.98
CA ARG A 156 21.93 -0.69 -1.03
C ARG A 156 22.94 0.42 -1.22
N ASN A 157 23.31 0.72 -2.48
CA ASN A 157 24.24 1.80 -2.77
C ASN A 157 23.69 3.16 -2.33
N ASP A 158 22.42 3.44 -2.63
CA ASP A 158 21.73 4.65 -2.21
C ASP A 158 21.74 4.79 -0.68
N LEU A 159 21.42 3.72 0.06
CA LEU A 159 21.45 3.73 1.53
C LEU A 159 22.86 3.93 2.09
N ILE A 160 23.89 3.35 1.47
CA ILE A 160 25.29 3.56 1.86
C ILE A 160 25.68 5.02 1.64
N GLU A 161 25.30 5.60 0.50
CA GLU A 161 25.59 7.01 0.20
C GLU A 161 24.87 7.95 1.16
N VAL A 162 23.58 7.73 1.42
CA VAL A 162 22.81 8.50 2.40
C VAL A 162 23.45 8.40 3.79
N HIS A 163 23.85 7.19 4.22
CA HIS A 163 24.53 7.00 5.49
C HIS A 163 25.84 7.80 5.59
N SER A 164 26.70 7.74 4.56
CA SER A 164 27.96 8.50 4.53
C SER A 164 27.74 10.02 4.47
N VAL A 165 26.72 10.50 3.75
CA VAL A 165 26.37 11.93 3.72
C VAL A 165 25.88 12.39 5.09
N CYS A 166 25.01 11.63 5.77
CA CYS A 166 24.53 11.97 7.10
C CYS A 166 25.62 11.95 8.18
N ARG A 167 26.71 11.20 7.98
CA ARG A 167 27.90 11.21 8.85
C ARG A 167 28.93 12.28 8.49
N GLY A 168 28.72 13.05 7.42
CA GLY A 168 29.66 14.06 6.95
C GLY A 168 30.90 13.48 6.25
N GLU A 169 30.90 12.19 5.90
CA GLU A 169 32.01 11.50 5.22
C GLU A 169 32.03 11.79 3.71
N ARG A 170 30.87 12.16 3.13
CA ARG A 170 30.73 12.55 1.73
C ARG A 170 29.94 13.84 1.60
N LYS A 171 30.29 14.63 0.59
CA LYS A 171 29.50 15.81 0.19
C LYS A 171 28.18 15.37 -0.42
N GLN A 172 27.13 16.14 -0.16
CA GLN A 172 25.80 15.90 -0.71
C GLN A 172 25.77 16.19 -2.21
N SER A 173 25.26 15.24 -3.00
CA SER A 173 24.95 15.40 -4.41
C SER A 173 23.45 15.70 -4.61
N ASN A 174 23.06 16.03 -5.85
CA ASN A 174 21.63 16.20 -6.19
C ASN A 174 20.81 14.93 -5.93
N HIS A 175 21.39 13.76 -6.25
CA HIS A 175 20.78 12.45 -6.01
C HIS A 175 20.59 12.20 -4.51
N THR A 176 21.66 12.32 -3.72
CA THR A 176 21.58 12.08 -2.28
C THR A 176 20.67 13.10 -1.58
N ARG A 177 20.58 14.34 -2.10
CA ARG A 177 19.63 15.34 -1.58
C ARG A 177 18.17 14.91 -1.78
N ALA A 178 17.84 14.38 -2.96
CA ALA A 178 16.51 13.86 -3.25
C ALA A 178 16.18 12.62 -2.38
N LEU A 179 17.14 11.70 -2.24
CA LEU A 179 17.00 10.53 -1.37
C LEU A 179 16.77 10.93 0.09
N THR A 180 17.63 11.78 0.65
CA THR A 180 17.52 12.25 2.02
C THR A 180 16.16 12.91 2.29
N LEU A 181 15.69 13.75 1.36
CA LEU A 181 14.38 14.41 1.49
C LEU A 181 13.22 13.40 1.52
N ALA A 182 13.23 12.41 0.63
CA ALA A 182 12.18 11.39 0.58
C ALA A 182 12.19 10.49 1.82
N LEU A 183 13.37 9.98 2.20
CA LEU A 183 13.54 9.07 3.32
C LEU A 183 13.22 9.74 4.66
N ASN A 184 13.61 11.01 4.85
CA ASN A 184 13.28 11.75 6.06
C ASN A 184 11.77 12.01 6.20
N LYS A 185 11.04 12.08 5.07
CA LYS A 185 9.57 12.16 5.04
C LYS A 185 8.90 10.78 5.16
N GLY A 186 9.66 9.70 5.31
CA GLY A 186 9.14 8.33 5.34
C GLY A 186 8.58 7.83 4.00
N VAL A 187 8.90 8.51 2.90
CA VAL A 187 8.41 8.20 1.55
C VAL A 187 9.45 7.36 0.79
N VAL A 188 8.97 6.39 0.00
CA VAL A 188 9.84 5.58 -0.86
C VAL A 188 10.35 6.42 -2.05
N PRO A 189 11.67 6.51 -2.28
CA PRO A 189 12.23 7.15 -3.46
C PRO A 189 11.68 6.59 -4.77
N ALA A 190 11.40 7.47 -5.74
CA ALA A 190 10.80 7.08 -7.03
C ALA A 190 11.63 6.04 -7.79
N ASP A 191 12.96 6.13 -7.72
CA ASP A 191 13.86 5.19 -8.40
C ASP A 191 13.78 3.75 -7.85
N TRP A 192 13.27 3.57 -6.64
CA TRP A 192 13.10 2.27 -6.01
C TRP A 192 11.78 1.59 -6.43
N LEU A 193 10.80 2.36 -6.90
CA LEU A 193 9.46 1.90 -7.29
C LEU A 193 9.47 1.22 -8.68
N ARG A 194 10.19 0.10 -8.81
CA ARG A 194 10.31 -0.68 -10.06
C ARG A 194 9.26 -1.79 -10.20
N TYR A 195 8.37 -1.93 -9.24
CA TYR A 195 7.28 -2.90 -9.22
C TYR A 195 6.03 -2.27 -8.58
N THR A 196 4.87 -2.88 -8.81
CA THR A 196 3.61 -2.39 -8.29
C THR A 196 3.56 -2.50 -6.76
N VAL A 197 3.30 -1.38 -6.10
CA VAL A 197 3.11 -1.28 -4.64
C VAL A 197 1.79 -0.56 -4.33
N PRO A 198 1.24 -0.70 -3.12
CA PRO A 198 0.12 0.11 -2.67
C PRO A 198 0.39 1.62 -2.82
N LYS A 199 -0.65 2.40 -3.15
CA LYS A 199 -0.53 3.86 -3.37
C LYS A 199 -0.01 4.61 -2.14
N VAL A 200 -0.28 4.09 -0.95
CA VAL A 200 0.20 4.62 0.32
C VAL A 200 1.06 3.54 0.96
N ILE A 201 2.37 3.70 0.89
CA ILE A 201 3.33 2.79 1.52
C ILE A 201 4.45 3.62 2.15
N THR A 202 4.74 3.33 3.42
CA THR A 202 5.88 3.94 4.11
C THR A 202 7.17 3.26 3.71
N VAL A 203 8.29 3.98 3.76
CA VAL A 203 9.61 3.42 3.45
C VAL A 203 9.93 2.18 4.29
N MET A 204 9.56 2.16 5.57
CA MET A 204 9.78 0.99 6.43
C MET A 204 9.01 -0.24 5.95
N THR A 205 7.72 -0.06 5.63
CA THR A 205 6.86 -1.15 5.12
C THR A 205 7.39 -1.66 3.78
N TRP A 206 7.80 -0.75 2.90
CA TRP A 206 8.39 -1.09 1.61
C TRP A 206 9.71 -1.87 1.77
N ILE A 207 10.58 -1.48 2.71
CA ILE A 207 11.85 -2.20 2.95
C ILE A 207 11.60 -3.61 3.47
N HIS A 208 10.60 -3.82 4.33
CA HIS A 208 10.21 -5.16 4.76
C HIS A 208 9.70 -6.01 3.60
N ASP A 209 8.72 -5.52 2.83
CA ASP A 209 8.19 -6.23 1.65
C ASP A 209 9.30 -6.52 0.63
N PHE A 210 10.17 -5.55 0.36
CA PHE A 210 11.30 -5.71 -0.54
C PHE A 210 12.30 -6.76 -0.02
N THR A 211 12.56 -6.79 1.29
CA THR A 211 13.41 -7.81 1.92
C THR A 211 12.83 -9.21 1.70
N ASP A 212 11.53 -9.39 1.92
CA ASP A 212 10.85 -10.67 1.72
C ASP A 212 10.90 -11.12 0.25
N ARG A 213 10.70 -10.19 -0.69
CA ARG A 213 10.86 -10.46 -2.14
C ARG A 213 12.28 -10.90 -2.49
N VAL A 214 13.29 -10.20 -1.97
CA VAL A 214 14.69 -10.57 -2.20
C VAL A 214 15.00 -11.94 -1.59
N GLN A 215 14.48 -12.26 -0.40
CA GLN A 215 14.61 -13.59 0.19
C GLN A 215 13.95 -14.67 -0.68
N GLN A 216 12.77 -14.39 -1.25
CA GLN A 216 12.13 -15.29 -2.20
C GLN A 216 13.01 -15.54 -3.43
N LEU A 217 13.60 -14.49 -4.02
CA LEU A 217 14.52 -14.62 -5.16
C LEU A 217 15.77 -15.44 -4.80
N ILE A 218 16.31 -15.27 -3.60
CA ILE A 218 17.43 -16.09 -3.10
C ILE A 218 17.04 -17.56 -3.00
N ARG A 219 15.85 -17.88 -2.46
CA ARG A 219 15.34 -19.25 -2.37
C ARG A 219 15.15 -19.87 -3.76
N LEU A 220 14.58 -19.10 -4.70
CA LEU A 220 14.39 -19.54 -6.08
C LEU A 220 15.72 -19.82 -6.80
N ALA A 221 16.71 -18.94 -6.63
CA ALA A 221 18.03 -19.12 -7.23
C ALA A 221 18.82 -20.30 -6.62
N GLY A 222 18.55 -20.63 -5.36
CA GLY A 222 19.16 -21.76 -4.66
C GLY A 222 18.46 -23.11 -4.89
N SER A 223 17.24 -23.12 -5.44
CA SER A 223 16.48 -24.35 -5.65
C SER A 223 17.04 -25.18 -6.81
N SER A 224 17.09 -26.50 -6.61
CA SER A 224 17.51 -27.48 -7.63
C SER A 224 16.44 -27.70 -8.70
N SER A 225 15.17 -27.39 -8.40
CA SER A 225 14.05 -27.51 -9.33
C SER A 225 13.07 -26.37 -9.13
N LEU A 226 12.84 -25.61 -10.21
CA LEU A 226 11.85 -24.53 -10.23
C LEU A 226 10.41 -25.06 -10.36
N LYS A 227 10.24 -26.35 -10.68
CA LYS A 227 8.93 -27.02 -10.80
C LYS A 227 8.30 -27.37 -9.45
N VAL A 228 9.03 -27.28 -8.34
CA VAL A 228 8.49 -27.59 -7.00
C VAL A 228 7.59 -26.47 -6.47
N TYR A 229 7.66 -25.28 -7.08
CA TYR A 229 6.87 -24.12 -6.70
C TYR A 229 5.56 -23.95 -7.50
N PHE A 230 5.22 -24.92 -8.36
CA PHE A 230 4.02 -24.97 -9.19
C PHE A 230 3.44 -26.38 -9.21
#